data_AF-M2Q0U8-F1
#
_entry.id   AF-M2Q0U8-F1
#
_cell.length_a   1.000
_cell.length_b   1.000
_cell.length_c   1.000
_cell.angle_alpha   90.00
_cell.angle_beta   90.00
_cell.angle_gamma   90.00
#
_symmetry.space_group_name_H-M   'P 1'
#
loop_
_entity.id
_entity.type
_entity.pdbx_description
1 polymer ?
#
loop_
_entity_poly.entity_id
_entity_poly.type
_entity_poly.pdbx_seq_one_letter_code
_entity_poly.pdbx_strand_id
1 'polypeptide(L)'
;MDGFCGSLIDFAKIGDFKMPDVEQGDVAGARKAMDEAFGVFAPGFDNAVTGLKGLGQAPSAEAENARKSIVDALTPIRDQVVAAKAKLDAAPKDDKTAAAEAAVSFQRIGSDINDMPDPFQQLETNASLKTLAAQAPNCKKLPS
;
A
#
# COMPACT_ATOMS: atom_id res chain seq x y z
N MET A 1 -1.06 -19.25 4.86
CA MET A 1 -2.04 -18.12 4.89
C MET A 1 -1.75 -17.10 5.97
N ASP A 2 -1.35 -17.50 7.17
CA ASP A 2 -1.08 -16.51 8.23
C ASP A 2 -0.03 -15.45 7.85
N GLY A 3 1.13 -15.87 7.31
CA GLY A 3 2.13 -14.93 6.80
C GLY A 3 1.66 -14.09 5.60
N PHE A 4 0.76 -14.64 4.77
CA PHE A 4 0.15 -13.92 3.65
C PHE A 4 -0.69 -12.74 4.17
N CYS A 5 -1.63 -13.00 5.07
CA CYS A 5 -2.44 -11.93 5.65
C CYS A 5 -1.61 -10.98 6.51
N GLY A 6 -0.61 -11.51 7.23
CA GLY A 6 0.32 -10.70 8.02
C GLY A 6 1.08 -9.67 7.19
N SER A 7 1.47 -10.03 5.96
CA SER A 7 2.16 -9.11 5.03
C SER A 7 1.27 -7.94 4.61
N LEU A 8 -0.06 -8.10 4.67
CA LEU A 8 -1.02 -7.12 4.15
C LEU A 8 -1.56 -6.16 5.24
N ILE A 9 -1.19 -6.35 6.50
CA ILE A 9 -1.75 -5.56 7.62
C ILE A 9 -1.40 -4.08 7.51
N ASP A 10 -0.14 -3.73 7.21
CA ASP A 10 0.26 -2.32 7.10
C ASP A 10 -0.31 -1.66 5.85
N PHE A 11 -0.44 -2.42 4.76
CA PHE A 11 -1.15 -1.97 3.57
C PHE A 11 -2.63 -1.67 3.88
N ALA A 12 -3.31 -2.51 4.66
CA ALA A 12 -4.70 -2.29 5.02
C ALA A 12 -4.92 -0.99 5.82
N LYS A 13 -3.95 -0.56 6.63
CA LYS A 13 -4.01 0.71 7.38
C LYS A 13 -4.01 1.95 6.47
N ILE A 14 -3.61 1.82 5.20
CA ILE A 14 -3.68 2.91 4.23
C ILE A 14 -5.13 3.38 4.06
N GLY A 15 -6.11 2.47 4.11
CA GLY A 15 -7.53 2.81 4.00
C GLY A 15 -8.04 3.73 5.12
N ASP A 16 -7.38 3.73 6.28
CA ASP A 16 -7.72 4.58 7.41
C ASP A 16 -7.03 5.96 7.36
N PHE A 17 -6.09 6.14 6.42
CA PHE A 17 -5.33 7.38 6.32
C PHE A 17 -6.21 8.53 5.88
N LYS A 18 -6.16 9.63 6.63
CA LYS A 18 -6.82 10.89 6.29
C LYS A 18 -5.75 11.95 6.05
N MET A 19 -5.83 12.60 4.90
CA MET A 19 -4.93 13.69 4.58
C MET A 19 -5.15 14.84 5.58
N PRO A 20 -4.08 15.40 6.17
CA PRO A 20 -4.21 16.60 6.99
C PRO A 20 -4.75 17.79 6.19
N ASP A 21 -5.50 18.67 6.85
CA ASP A 21 -5.91 19.94 6.26
C ASP A 21 -4.69 20.85 6.07
N VAL A 22 -4.60 21.49 4.90
CA VAL A 22 -3.51 22.40 4.54
C VAL A 22 -4.11 23.73 4.09
N GLU A 23 -3.65 24.82 4.70
CA GLU A 23 -4.10 26.17 4.33
C GLU A 23 -3.54 26.59 2.96
N GLN A 24 -4.32 27.39 2.23
CA GLN A 24 -3.89 27.88 0.93
C GLN A 24 -2.63 28.75 1.07
N GLY A 25 -1.57 28.38 0.35
CA GLY A 25 -0.29 29.09 0.37
C GLY A 25 0.68 28.62 1.47
N ASP A 26 0.27 27.71 2.36
CA ASP A 26 1.16 27.10 3.34
C ASP A 26 1.96 25.94 2.73
N VAL A 27 3.13 26.28 2.21
CA VAL A 27 4.07 25.32 1.61
C VAL A 27 4.61 24.35 2.65
N ALA A 28 4.88 24.82 3.87
CA ALA A 28 5.43 23.98 4.93
C ALA A 28 4.40 22.95 5.38
N GLY A 29 3.13 23.36 5.53
CA GLY A 29 1.99 22.48 5.77
C GLY A 29 1.78 21.47 4.63
N ALA A 30 1.81 21.92 3.38
CA ALA A 30 1.68 21.04 2.22
C ALA A 30 2.77 19.95 2.19
N ARG A 31 4.03 20.35 2.42
CA ARG A 31 5.14 19.39 2.49
C ARG A 31 4.97 18.42 3.66
N LYS A 32 4.61 18.91 4.84
CA LYS A 32 4.39 18.07 6.01
C LYS A 32 3.27 17.04 5.76
N ALA A 33 2.17 17.45 5.14
CA ALA A 33 1.09 16.55 4.77
C ALA A 33 1.57 15.44 3.81
N MET A 34 2.41 15.77 2.83
CA MET A 34 3.02 14.78 1.93
C MET A 34 4.02 13.87 2.63
N ASP A 35 4.86 14.40 3.54
CA ASP A 35 5.78 13.62 4.36
C ASP A 35 5.00 12.61 5.23
N GLU A 36 3.88 13.01 5.83
CA GLU A 36 2.99 12.13 6.60
C GLU A 36 2.31 11.08 5.72
N ALA A 37 1.76 11.47 4.57
CA ALA A 37 1.12 10.56 3.64
C ALA A 37 2.09 9.49 3.14
N PHE A 38 3.27 9.88 2.64
CA PHE A 38 4.29 8.92 2.22
C PHE A 38 4.89 8.14 3.38
N GLY A 39 4.88 8.67 4.60
CA GLY A 39 5.26 7.97 5.82
C GLY A 39 4.35 6.78 6.14
N VAL A 40 3.08 6.80 5.69
CA VAL A 40 2.14 5.68 5.82
C VAL A 40 2.17 4.77 4.58
N PHE A 41 2.12 5.37 3.39
CA PHE A 41 1.98 4.62 2.14
C PHE A 41 3.24 3.82 1.81
N ALA A 42 4.43 4.42 1.95
CA ALA A 42 5.68 3.75 1.58
C ALA A 42 5.90 2.43 2.36
N PRO A 43 5.86 2.40 3.71
CA PRO A 43 5.98 1.14 4.44
C PRO A 43 4.78 0.21 4.20
N GLY A 44 3.56 0.72 4.04
CA GLY A 44 2.39 -0.12 3.78
C GLY A 44 2.53 -0.95 2.50
N PHE A 45 2.89 -0.30 1.39
CA PHE A 45 3.15 -0.98 0.12
C PHE A 45 4.41 -1.85 0.16
N ASP A 46 5.50 -1.36 0.75
CA ASP A 46 6.76 -2.10 0.77
C ASP A 46 6.66 -3.37 1.62
N ASN A 47 6.05 -3.30 2.80
CA ASN A 47 5.83 -4.46 3.67
C ASN A 47 4.93 -5.50 3.00
N ALA A 48 3.91 -5.07 2.26
CA ALA A 48 3.06 -5.99 1.49
C ALA A 48 3.85 -6.71 0.39
N VAL A 49 4.55 -5.97 -0.46
CA VAL A 49 5.29 -6.57 -1.59
C VAL A 49 6.44 -7.44 -1.09
N THR A 50 7.24 -6.96 -0.14
CA THR A 50 8.40 -7.69 0.38
C THR A 50 7.97 -8.88 1.24
N GLY A 51 6.95 -8.70 2.09
CA GLY A 51 6.38 -9.75 2.93
C GLY A 51 5.82 -10.89 2.10
N LEU A 52 5.01 -10.59 1.08
CA LEU A 52 4.44 -11.59 0.19
C LEU A 52 5.53 -12.34 -0.61
N LYS A 53 6.52 -11.62 -1.18
CA LYS A 53 7.64 -12.25 -1.90
C LYS A 53 8.51 -13.12 -0.99
N GLY A 54 8.61 -12.77 0.29
CA GLY A 54 9.42 -13.47 1.29
C GLY A 54 8.77 -14.72 1.90
N LEU A 55 7.51 -15.01 1.56
CA LEU A 55 6.84 -16.21 2.06
C LEU A 55 7.46 -17.47 1.48
N GLY A 56 7.54 -18.51 2.32
CA GLY A 56 7.87 -19.86 1.86
C GLY A 56 6.85 -20.44 0.88
N GLN A 57 6.93 -21.75 0.65
CA GLN A 57 6.01 -22.45 -0.24
C GLN A 57 4.55 -22.21 0.15
N ALA A 58 3.72 -21.84 -0.82
CA ALA A 58 2.29 -21.68 -0.61
C ALA A 58 1.61 -23.03 -0.29
N PRO A 59 0.55 -23.03 0.53
CA PRO A 59 -0.16 -24.26 0.91
C PRO A 59 -0.95 -24.90 -0.25
N SER A 60 -1.17 -24.17 -1.34
CA SER A 60 -1.81 -24.67 -2.56
C SER A 60 -1.42 -23.82 -3.78
N ALA A 61 -1.75 -24.29 -4.99
CA ALA A 61 -1.52 -23.53 -6.22
C ALA A 61 -2.39 -22.26 -6.29
N GLU A 62 -3.62 -22.31 -5.78
CA GLU A 62 -4.51 -21.16 -5.71
C GLU A 62 -3.94 -20.08 -4.78
N ALA A 63 -3.37 -20.47 -3.65
CA ALA A 63 -2.72 -19.56 -2.72
C ALA A 63 -1.48 -18.90 -3.34
N GLU A 64 -0.73 -19.65 -4.14
CA GLU A 64 0.40 -19.15 -4.90
C GLU A 64 -0.03 -18.14 -5.97
N ASN A 65 -1.09 -18.44 -6.70
CA ASN A 65 -1.62 -17.58 -7.75
C ASN A 65 -2.16 -16.27 -7.17
N ALA A 66 -2.93 -16.35 -6.07
CA ALA A 66 -3.41 -15.16 -5.37
C ALA A 66 -2.22 -14.27 -4.92
N ARG A 67 -1.18 -14.87 -4.31
CA ARG A 67 0.03 -14.15 -3.92
C ARG A 67 0.70 -13.44 -5.09
N LYS A 68 0.89 -14.11 -6.21
CA LYS A 68 1.50 -13.53 -7.42
C LYS A 68 0.69 -12.37 -7.96
N SER A 69 -0.62 -12.54 -8.13
CA SER A 69 -1.51 -11.48 -8.63
C SER A 69 -1.44 -10.22 -7.75
N ILE A 70 -1.45 -10.37 -6.43
CA ILE A 70 -1.35 -9.23 -5.51
C ILE A 70 0.02 -8.57 -5.60
N VAL A 71 1.09 -9.36 -5.62
CA VAL A 71 2.45 -8.83 -5.77
C VAL A 71 2.60 -8.05 -7.08
N ASP A 72 2.09 -8.59 -8.18
CA ASP A 72 2.17 -7.96 -9.50
C ASP A 72 1.36 -6.65 -9.55
N ALA A 73 0.20 -6.61 -8.89
CA ALA A 73 -0.63 -5.41 -8.82
C ALA A 73 -0.02 -4.33 -7.91
N LEU A 74 0.51 -4.70 -6.73
CA LEU A 74 1.02 -3.74 -5.75
C LEU A 74 2.43 -3.21 -6.07
N THR A 75 3.28 -3.99 -6.75
CA THR A 75 4.67 -3.61 -7.06
C THR A 75 4.78 -2.26 -7.80
N PRO A 76 4.06 -1.99 -8.90
CA PRO A 76 4.21 -0.72 -9.62
C PRO A 76 3.82 0.49 -8.75
N ILE A 77 2.77 0.36 -7.94
CA ILE A 77 2.34 1.45 -7.05
C ILE A 77 3.36 1.66 -5.93
N ARG A 78 3.88 0.58 -5.33
CA ARG A 78 4.97 0.63 -4.37
C ARG A 78 6.15 1.44 -4.93
N ASP A 79 6.57 1.11 -6.14
CA ASP A 79 7.72 1.75 -6.78
C ASP A 79 7.46 3.25 -7.02
N GLN A 80 6.24 3.64 -7.42
CA GLN A 80 5.84 5.05 -7.53
C GLN A 80 5.86 5.79 -6.19
N VAL A 81 5.28 5.19 -5.13
CA VAL A 81 5.24 5.75 -3.78
C VAL A 81 6.66 6.00 -3.27
N VAL A 82 7.54 5.00 -3.38
CA VAL A 82 8.93 5.10 -2.93
C VAL A 82 9.69 6.17 -3.73
N ALA A 83 9.49 6.22 -5.05
CA ALA A 83 10.12 7.23 -5.89
C ALA A 83 9.66 8.66 -5.57
N ALA A 84 8.35 8.85 -5.35
CA ALA A 84 7.79 10.15 -4.98
C ALA A 84 8.30 10.62 -3.61
N LYS A 85 8.31 9.72 -2.62
CA LYS A 85 8.89 9.99 -1.31
C LYS A 85 10.36 10.38 -1.41
N ALA A 86 11.17 9.61 -2.13
CA ALA A 86 12.60 9.87 -2.26
C ALA A 86 12.87 11.23 -2.92
N LYS A 87 12.08 11.62 -3.92
CA LYS A 87 12.16 12.94 -4.55
C LYS A 87 11.84 14.07 -3.55
N LEU A 88 10.76 13.91 -2.77
CA LEU A 88 10.39 14.90 -1.75
C LEU A 88 11.45 14.99 -0.65
N ASP A 89 11.99 13.87 -0.18
CA ASP A 89 13.03 13.81 0.85
C ASP A 89 14.32 14.48 0.39
N ALA A 90 14.68 14.35 -0.89
CA ALA A 90 15.88 14.97 -1.47
C ALA A 90 15.77 16.49 -1.68
N ALA A 91 14.56 17.04 -1.74
CA ALA A 91 14.33 18.46 -2.03
C ALA A 91 14.48 19.37 -0.78
N PRO A 92 14.92 20.64 -0.92
CA PRO A 92 14.98 21.62 0.17
C PRO A 92 13.61 21.81 0.84
N LYS A 93 13.55 21.95 2.17
CA LYS A 93 12.31 21.94 2.97
C LYS A 93 11.27 23.00 2.55
N ASP A 94 11.71 24.09 1.94
CA ASP A 94 10.91 25.22 1.44
C ASP A 94 10.61 25.16 -0.09
N ASP A 95 11.00 24.08 -0.77
CA ASP A 95 10.77 23.88 -2.20
C ASP A 95 9.29 23.64 -2.51
N LYS A 96 8.65 24.68 -3.05
CA LYS A 96 7.23 24.65 -3.44
C LYS A 96 6.95 23.69 -4.59
N THR A 97 7.89 23.56 -5.53
CA THR A 97 7.74 22.71 -6.70
C THR A 97 7.76 21.26 -6.28
N ALA A 98 8.70 20.88 -5.41
CA ALA A 98 8.77 19.52 -4.88
C ALA A 98 7.50 19.12 -4.11
N ALA A 99 6.96 20.02 -3.27
CA ALA A 99 5.70 19.76 -2.56
C ALA A 99 4.50 19.59 -3.51
N ALA A 100 4.42 20.40 -4.58
CA ALA A 100 3.37 20.29 -5.59
C ALA A 100 3.50 18.99 -6.42
N GLU A 101 4.71 18.61 -6.84
CA GLU A 101 4.97 17.36 -7.56
C GLU A 101 4.66 16.13 -6.71
N ALA A 102 4.97 16.18 -5.42
CA ALA A 102 4.59 15.16 -4.44
C ALA A 102 3.06 15.00 -4.37
N ALA A 103 2.31 16.10 -4.27
CA ALA A 103 0.86 16.07 -4.26
C ALA A 103 0.25 15.49 -5.55
N VAL A 104 0.77 15.89 -6.71
CA VAL A 104 0.34 15.32 -8.01
C VAL A 104 0.66 13.83 -8.09
N SER A 105 1.82 13.41 -7.60
CA SER A 105 2.20 11.99 -7.57
C SER A 105 1.26 11.21 -6.64
N PHE A 106 0.92 11.76 -5.48
CA PHE A 106 0.00 11.15 -4.53
C PHE A 106 -1.42 11.01 -5.11
N GLN A 107 -1.91 12.01 -5.85
CA GLN A 107 -3.19 11.92 -6.56
C GLN A 107 -3.20 10.79 -7.59
N ARG A 108 -2.12 10.62 -8.37
CA ARG A 108 -1.99 9.51 -9.32
C ARG A 108 -1.96 8.16 -8.63
N ILE A 109 -1.19 8.04 -7.55
CA ILE A 109 -1.17 6.84 -6.70
C ILE A 109 -2.58 6.49 -6.22
N GLY A 110 -3.36 7.48 -5.77
CA GLY A 110 -4.75 7.28 -5.38
C GLY A 110 -5.63 6.78 -6.54
N SER A 111 -5.45 7.29 -7.76
CA SER A 111 -6.13 6.79 -8.95
C SER A 111 -5.74 5.34 -9.25
N ASP A 112 -4.44 5.04 -9.26
CA ASP A 112 -3.91 3.71 -9.56
C ASP A 112 -4.40 2.67 -8.54
N ILE A 113 -4.58 3.05 -7.27
CA ILE A 113 -5.21 2.21 -6.25
C ILE A 113 -6.69 1.95 -6.56
N ASN A 114 -7.44 2.98 -6.96
CA ASN A 114 -8.86 2.85 -7.27
C ASN A 114 -9.12 2.06 -8.56
N ASP A 115 -8.23 2.17 -9.54
CA ASP A 115 -8.31 1.45 -10.82
C ASP A 115 -7.77 0.01 -10.73
N MET A 116 -7.14 -0.34 -9.60
CA MET A 116 -6.66 -1.69 -9.36
C MET A 116 -7.84 -2.66 -9.22
N PRO A 117 -7.85 -3.79 -9.97
CA PRO A 117 -8.78 -4.88 -9.70
C PRO A 117 -8.60 -5.35 -8.26
N ASP A 118 -9.69 -5.54 -7.52
CA ASP A 118 -9.63 -5.92 -6.10
C ASP A 118 -8.66 -7.12 -5.90
N PRO A 119 -7.48 -6.88 -5.30
CA PRO A 119 -6.45 -7.89 -5.16
C PRO A 119 -6.88 -9.00 -4.18
N PHE A 120 -7.89 -8.74 -3.35
CA PHE A 120 -8.41 -9.65 -2.34
C PHE A 120 -9.60 -10.47 -2.82
N GLN A 121 -10.17 -10.17 -3.99
CA GLN A 121 -11.35 -10.84 -4.53
C GLN A 121 -11.22 -12.37 -4.54
N GLN A 122 -10.02 -12.90 -4.80
CA GLN A 122 -9.79 -14.35 -4.78
C GLN A 122 -9.89 -14.96 -3.38
N LEU A 123 -9.52 -14.23 -2.33
CA LEU A 123 -9.70 -14.65 -0.93
C LEU A 123 -11.18 -14.72 -0.57
N GLU A 124 -12.00 -13.89 -1.20
CA GLU A 124 -13.45 -13.82 -0.97
C GLU A 124 -14.27 -14.75 -1.84
N THR A 125 -13.74 -15.25 -2.95
CA THR A 125 -14.51 -16.07 -3.90
C THR A 125 -14.05 -17.53 -3.92
N ASN A 126 -12.80 -17.80 -3.55
CA ASN A 126 -12.26 -19.15 -3.52
C ASN A 126 -12.52 -19.83 -2.16
N ALA A 127 -13.32 -20.90 -2.16
CA ALA A 127 -13.68 -21.64 -0.95
C ALA A 127 -12.46 -22.21 -0.20
N SER A 128 -11.43 -22.68 -0.92
CA SER A 128 -10.20 -23.20 -0.32
C SER A 128 -9.41 -22.09 0.39
N LEU A 129 -9.29 -20.92 -0.25
CA LEU A 129 -8.63 -19.76 0.34
C LEU A 129 -9.39 -19.23 1.57
N LYS A 130 -10.73 -19.19 1.53
CA LYS A 130 -11.56 -18.86 2.70
C LYS A 130 -11.29 -19.77 3.89
N THR A 131 -11.25 -21.08 3.68
CA THR A 131 -10.97 -22.03 4.76
C THR A 131 -9.57 -21.82 5.35
N LEU A 132 -8.56 -21.62 4.51
CA LEU A 132 -7.20 -21.34 4.96
C LEU A 132 -7.09 -19.99 5.69
N ALA A 133 -7.84 -18.98 5.26
CA ALA A 133 -7.88 -17.66 5.91
C ALA A 133 -8.58 -17.72 7.28
N ALA A 134 -9.67 -18.48 7.42
CA ALA A 134 -10.38 -18.64 8.70
C ALA A 134 -9.51 -19.24 9.82
N GLN A 135 -8.53 -20.07 9.45
CA GLN A 135 -7.57 -20.69 10.36
C GLN A 135 -6.37 -19.81 10.69
N ALA A 136 -6.19 -18.69 9.98
CA ALA A 136 -5.02 -17.82 10.09
C ALA A 136 -5.31 -16.59 10.97
N PRO A 137 -4.66 -16.47 12.15
CA PRO A 137 -4.88 -15.35 13.07
C PRO A 137 -4.71 -13.96 12.45
N ASN A 138 -3.71 -13.76 11.58
CA ASN A 138 -3.49 -12.46 10.96
C ASN A 138 -4.58 -12.07 9.95
N CYS A 139 -5.30 -13.02 9.35
CA CYS A 139 -6.42 -12.70 8.45
C CYS A 139 -7.60 -12.08 9.20
N LYS A 140 -7.73 -12.32 10.51
CA LYS A 140 -8.77 -11.72 11.37
C LYS A 140 -8.50 -10.25 11.70
N LYS A 141 -7.31 -9.74 11.38
CA LYS A 141 -6.90 -8.35 11.62
C LYS A 141 -7.07 -7.46 10.40
N LEU A 142 -7.34 -8.06 9.23
CA LEU A 142 -7.60 -7.30 8.02
C LEU A 142 -9.01 -6.69 8.12
N PRO A 143 -9.22 -5.47 7.61
CA PRO A 143 -10.55 -4.88 7.51
C PRO A 143 -11.46 -5.77 6.68
N SER A 144 -12.71 -5.88 7.13
CA SER A 144 -13.79 -6.68 6.54
C SER A 144 -14.66 -5.90 5.58
#